data_AF-A0A923BMC6-F1
#
_entry.id   AF-A0A923BMC6-F1
#
_cell.length_a   1.000
_cell.length_b   1.000
_cell.length_c   1.000
_cell.angle_alpha   90.00
_cell.angle_beta   90.00
_cell.angle_gamma   90.00
#
_symmetry.space_group_name_H-M   'P 1'
#
loop_
_entity.id
_entity.type
_entity.pdbx_description
1 polymer ?
#
loop_
_entity_poly.entity_id
_entity_poly.type
_entity_poly.pdbx_seq_one_letter_code
_entity_poly.pdbx_strand_id
1 'polypeptide(L)'
;MSRNGILQFIYFFAYLLLQVMVLKKLVLFDTSFCFLYVAFILLLPIETNNLLLMMAAFLLGFCVDIFYDSLGIHALALVVVAYV
;
A
#
# COMPACT_ATOMS: atom_id res chain seq x y z
N MET A 1 13.22 5.31 19.50
CA MET A 1 12.55 5.04 18.19
C MET A 1 13.17 3.84 17.45
N SER A 2 13.37 2.66 18.07
CA SER A 2 14.57 1.89 17.69
C SER A 2 14.42 0.48 17.09
N ARG A 3 13.22 -0.07 16.83
CA ARG A 3 13.14 -1.37 16.10
C ARG A 3 11.94 -1.52 15.19
N ASN A 4 10.78 -1.00 15.60
CA ASN A 4 9.53 -1.19 14.87
C ASN A 4 9.45 -0.34 13.59
N GLY A 5 10.04 0.87 13.58
CA GLY A 5 10.02 1.75 12.40
C GLY A 5 10.82 1.20 11.21
N ILE A 6 11.98 0.55 11.47
CA ILE A 6 12.78 -0.09 10.41
C ILE A 6 12.01 -1.28 9.84
N LEU A 7 11.35 -2.07 10.68
CA LEU A 7 10.52 -3.19 10.23
C LEU A 7 9.34 -2.71 9.38
N GLN A 8 8.64 -1.64 9.80
CA GLN A 8 7.56 -1.03 9.02
C GLN A 8 8.05 -0.56 7.65
N PHE A 9 9.23 0.06 7.60
CA PHE A 9 9.85 0.47 6.35
C PHE A 9 10.14 -0.74 5.45
N ILE A 10 10.71 -1.82 6.00
CA ILE A 10 10.93 -3.08 5.26
C ILE A 10 9.60 -3.64 4.75
N TYR A 11 8.55 -3.67 5.59
CA TYR A 11 7.23 -4.14 5.19
C TYR A 11 6.61 -3.29 4.09
N PHE A 12 6.80 -1.97 4.10
CA PHE A 12 6.33 -1.09 3.04
C PHE A 12 6.86 -1.55 1.68
N PHE A 13 8.18 -1.73 1.56
CA PHE A 13 8.79 -2.19 0.32
C PHE A 13 8.42 -3.64 -0.01
N ALA A 14 8.30 -4.51 0.99
CA ALA A 14 7.89 -5.90 0.78
C ALA A 14 6.48 -5.99 0.18
N TYR A 15 5.50 -5.26 0.74
CA TYR A 15 4.14 -5.21 0.21
C TYR A 15 4.08 -4.59 -1.19
N LEU A 16 4.82 -3.50 -1.42
CA LEU A 16 4.90 -2.86 -2.73
C LEU A 16 5.46 -3.80 -3.80
N LEU A 17 6.62 -4.43 -3.52
CA LEU A 17 7.26 -5.36 -4.46
C LEU A 17 6.41 -6.60 -4.71
N LEU A 18 5.79 -7.16 -3.66
CA LEU A 18 4.86 -8.27 -3.80
C LEU A 18 3.68 -7.89 -4.71
N GLN A 19 3.11 -6.70 -4.53
CA GLN A 19 1.99 -6.22 -5.34
C GLN A 19 2.36 -6.04 -6.81
N VAL A 20 3.52 -5.44 -7.07
CA VAL A 20 3.94 -5.04 -8.41
C VAL A 20 4.53 -6.21 -9.20
N MET A 21 5.34 -7.05 -8.56
CA MET A 21 6.05 -8.12 -9.26
C MET A 21 5.23 -9.40 -9.37
N VAL A 22 4.50 -9.75 -8.31
CA VAL A 22 3.77 -11.02 -8.22
C VAL A 22 2.29 -10.80 -8.56
N LEU A 23 1.60 -9.98 -7.78
CA LEU A 23 0.14 -9.87 -7.87
C LEU A 23 -0.34 -9.17 -9.14
N LYS A 24 0.46 -8.25 -9.72
CA LYS A 24 0.15 -7.65 -11.03
C LYS A 24 -0.03 -8.70 -12.13
N LYS A 25 0.71 -9.81 -12.06
CA LYS A 25 0.64 -10.90 -13.04
C LYS A 25 -0.36 -11.99 -12.65
N LEU A 26 -0.81 -11.98 -11.40
CA LEU A 26 -1.68 -13.00 -10.84
C LEU A 26 -3.14 -12.56 -11.05
N VAL A 27 -3.67 -12.92 -12.22
CA VAL A 27 -5.08 -12.77 -12.54
C VAL A 27 -5.79 -14.09 -12.25
N LEU A 28 -6.66 -14.11 -11.24
CA LEU A 28 -7.46 -15.29 -10.93
C LEU A 28 -8.66 -15.37 -11.87
N PHE A 29 -8.89 -16.56 -12.46
CA PHE A 29 -10.04 -16.83 -13.33
C PHE A 29 -10.21 -15.80 -14.47
N ASP A 30 -9.10 -15.26 -14.97
CA ASP A 30 -9.05 -14.21 -16.01
C ASP A 30 -9.85 -12.92 -15.70
N THR A 31 -10.25 -12.71 -14.44
CA THR A 31 -11.17 -11.62 -14.06
C THR A 31 -10.85 -10.96 -12.72
N SER A 32 -10.24 -11.69 -11.78
CA SER A 32 -10.09 -11.25 -10.40
C SER A 32 -8.67 -10.81 -10.09
N PHE A 33 -8.55 -9.63 -9.48
CA PHE A 33 -7.29 -9.04 -9.02
C PHE A 33 -7.26 -8.96 -7.50
N CYS A 34 -6.06 -9.07 -6.93
CA CYS A 34 -5.86 -8.96 -5.48
C CYS A 34 -4.97 -7.75 -5.16
N PHE A 35 -5.46 -6.88 -4.28
CA PHE A 35 -4.79 -5.64 -3.86
C PHE A 35 -4.28 -5.77 -2.42
N LEU A 36 -3.30 -6.65 -2.20
CA LEU A 36 -2.79 -6.96 -0.86
C LEU A 36 -2.06 -5.79 -0.19
N TYR A 37 -1.50 -4.85 -0.95
CA TYR A 37 -0.82 -3.68 -0.41
C TYR A 37 -1.72 -2.82 0.50
N VAL A 38 -3.05 -2.88 0.36
CA VAL A 38 -4.00 -2.20 1.27
C VAL A 38 -3.86 -2.69 2.71
N ALA A 39 -3.51 -3.97 2.90
CA ALA A 39 -3.30 -4.54 4.22
C ALA A 39 -2.16 -3.84 4.99
N PHE A 40 -1.16 -3.29 4.31
CA PHE A 40 -0.08 -2.56 4.98
C PHE A 40 -0.61 -1.37 5.77
N ILE A 41 -1.55 -0.60 5.21
CA ILE A 41 -2.17 0.55 5.88
C ILE A 41 -3.07 0.09 7.03
N LEU A 42 -3.81 -1.00 6.85
CA LEU A 42 -4.69 -1.54 7.89
C LEU A 42 -3.93 -2.19 9.07
N LEU A 43 -2.74 -2.71 8.83
CA LEU A 43 -1.90 -3.35 9.86
C LEU A 43 -0.95 -2.36 10.55
N LEU A 44 -0.88 -1.10 10.10
CA LEU A 44 -0.13 -0.07 10.79
C LEU A 44 -0.75 0.17 12.19
N PRO A 45 0.06 0.48 13.23
CA PRO A 45 -0.46 0.71 14.56
C PRO A 45 -1.43 1.88 14.59
N ILE A 46 -2.55 1.74 15.31
CA ILE A 46 -3.60 2.77 15.43
C ILE A 46 -3.06 4.05 16.09
N GLU A 47 -2.02 3.92 16.91
CA GLU A 47 -1.28 5.02 17.56
C GLU A 47 -0.44 5.88 16.57
N THR A 48 -0.41 5.52 15.28
CA THR A 48 0.36 6.27 14.27
C THR A 48 -0.30 7.62 14.01
N ASN A 49 0.48 8.69 13.93
CA ASN A 49 -0.02 10.02 13.59
C ASN A 49 -0.76 9.99 12.25
N ASN A 50 -2.01 10.49 12.22
CA ASN A 50 -2.87 10.54 11.04
C ASN A 50 -2.18 11.14 9.81
N LEU A 51 -1.39 12.21 9.98
CA LEU A 51 -0.66 12.82 8.86
C LEU A 51 0.37 11.84 8.28
N LEU A 52 1.11 11.13 9.14
CA LEU A 52 2.09 10.14 8.71
C LEU A 52 1.42 8.95 8.02
N LEU A 53 0.29 8.48 8.57
CA LEU A 53 -0.50 7.39 8.01
C LEU A 53 -1.02 7.73 6.62
N MET A 54 -1.63 8.91 6.44
CA MET A 54 -2.13 9.38 5.14
C MET A 54 -1.00 9.62 4.14
N MET A 55 0.14 10.16 4.58
CA MET A 55 1.33 10.32 3.71
C MET A 55 1.90 8.96 3.27
N ALA A 56 1.95 7.98 4.16
CA ALA A 56 2.38 6.62 3.82
C ALA A 56 1.41 5.94 2.85
N ALA A 57 0.10 6.09 3.07
CA ALA A 57 -0.96 5.62 2.17
C ALA A 57 -0.85 6.24 0.78
N PHE A 58 -0.67 7.56 0.70
CA PHE A 58 -0.47 8.26 -0.57
C PHE A 58 0.77 7.74 -1.31
N LEU A 59 1.91 7.64 -0.62
CA LEU A 59 3.16 7.17 -1.25
C LEU A 59 3.04 5.73 -1.75
N LEU A 60 2.45 4.83 -0.95
CA LEU A 60 2.25 3.43 -1.35
C LEU A 60 1.35 3.35 -2.58
N GLY A 61 0.21 4.04 -2.55
CA GLY A 61 -0.75 4.03 -3.65
C GLY A 61 -0.19 4.65 -4.91
N PHE A 62 0.50 5.79 -4.80
CA PHE A 62 1.16 6.45 -5.92
C PHE A 62 2.24 5.58 -6.55
N CYS A 63 3.04 4.86 -5.75
CA CYS A 63 3.99 3.89 -6.29
C CYS A 63 3.26 2.78 -7.06
N VAL A 64 2.18 2.22 -6.52
CA VAL A 64 1.36 1.22 -7.23
C VAL A 64 0.79 1.80 -8.52
N ASP A 65 0.28 3.03 -8.49
CA ASP A 65 -0.30 3.71 -9.66
C ASP A 65 0.71 3.80 -10.82
N ILE A 66 1.97 4.15 -10.53
CA ILE A 66 3.06 4.18 -11.52
C ILE A 66 3.25 2.81 -12.18
N PHE A 67 3.23 1.73 -11.40
CA PHE A 67 3.45 0.38 -11.94
C PHE A 67 2.23 -0.21 -12.62
N TYR A 68 1.02 0.23 -12.28
CA TYR A 68 -0.24 -0.22 -12.87
C TYR A 68 -0.72 0.69 -14.00
N ASP A 69 0.08 1.69 -14.40
CA ASP A 69 -0.23 2.67 -15.43
C ASP A 69 -1.60 3.35 -15.20
N SER A 70 -1.87 3.69 -13.93
CA SER A 70 -3.14 4.29 -13.50
C SER A 70 -2.94 5.71 -12.99
N LEU A 71 -3.99 6.54 -13.11
CA LEU A 71 -3.94 8.00 -12.93
C LEU A 71 -4.12 8.45 -11.46
N GLY A 72 -3.67 7.66 -10.48
CA GLY A 72 -3.78 8.01 -9.06
C GLY A 72 -4.97 7.39 -8.32
N ILE A 73 -5.60 6.36 -8.89
CA ILE A 73 -6.79 5.72 -8.31
C ILE A 73 -6.41 4.97 -7.02
N HIS A 74 -5.27 4.29 -7.02
CA HIS A 74 -4.78 3.56 -5.86
C HIS A 74 -4.34 4.52 -4.74
N ALA A 75 -3.70 5.64 -5.08
CA ALA A 75 -3.37 6.71 -4.15
C ALA A 75 -4.61 7.29 -3.48
N LEU A 76 -5.64 7.66 -4.25
CA LEU A 76 -6.89 8.20 -3.71
C LEU A 76 -7.57 7.18 -2.77
N ALA A 77 -7.72 5.94 -3.22
CA ALA A 77 -8.39 4.90 -2.44
C ALA A 77 -7.68 4.64 -1.11
N LEU A 78 -6.35 4.54 -1.10
CA LEU A 78 -5.59 4.33 0.13
C LEU A 78 -5.65 5.52 1.09
N VAL A 79 -5.61 6.75 0.57
CA VAL A 79 -5.72 7.94 1.43
C VAL A 79 -7.09 8.00 2.09
N VAL A 80 -8.15 7.66 1.37
CA VAL A 80 -9.51 7.54 1.94
C VAL A 80 -9.55 6.45 3.02
N VAL A 81 -8.97 5.28 2.77
CA VAL A 81 -8.90 4.19 3.76
C VAL A 81 -8.10 4.61 5.00
N ALA A 82 -7.03 5.37 4.84
CA ALA A 82 -6.22 5.88 5.96
C ALA A 82 -6.90 7.00 6.75
N TYR A 83 -7.87 7.70 6.13
CA TYR A 83 -8.59 8.81 6.74
C TYR A 83 -9.79 8.36 7.57
N VAL A 84 -10.46 7.29 7.14
CA VAL A 84 -11.65 6.71 7.78
C VAL A 84 -11.26 5.84 8.97
#